data_AF-A0A0G0AZ12-F1
#
_entry.id   AF-A0A0G0AZ12-F1
#
_cell.length_a   1.000
_cell.length_b   1.000
_cell.length_c   1.000
_cell.angle_alpha   90.00
_cell.angle_beta   90.00
_cell.angle_gamma   90.00
#
_symmetry.space_group_name_H-M   'P 1'
#
loop_
_entity.id
_entity.type
_entity.pdbx_description
1 polymer ?
#
loop_
_entity_poly.entity_id
_entity_poly.type
_entity_poly.pdbx_seq_one_letter_code
_entity_poly.pdbx_strand_id
1 'polypeptide(L)'
;MSIKTIIIGTLGIIVLLFGLAYLATKGQTPTPKQEVYTKEGLDRPKAEVLTSTADLGVMGVNDTKEAEFTIKNIGNKPLQILNINSSCNCTFGKIIYKNIETNEFGMHKQSGYVADIAPGESAIVKAIYKPYIMPVYGNVSRDVYISTNDPENPKLIFTLTTVVK
;
A
#
# COMPACT_ATOMS: atom_id res chain seq x y z
N MET A 1 -49.44 26.91 -7.47
CA MET A 1 -49.03 25.51 -7.71
C MET A 1 -49.83 24.62 -6.77
N SER A 2 -50.50 23.58 -7.25
CA SER A 2 -51.32 22.71 -6.39
C SER A 2 -50.41 21.92 -5.44
N ILE A 3 -50.82 21.77 -4.17
CA ILE A 3 -50.11 20.96 -3.16
C ILE A 3 -49.78 19.56 -3.70
N LYS A 4 -50.65 18.99 -4.53
CA LYS A 4 -50.43 17.69 -5.18
C LYS A 4 -49.23 17.70 -6.15
N THR A 5 -49.03 18.79 -6.89
CA THR A 5 -47.91 18.94 -7.83
C THR A 5 -46.58 19.07 -7.08
N ILE A 6 -46.57 19.76 -5.94
CA ILE A 6 -45.39 19.88 -5.09
C ILE A 6 -45.02 18.52 -4.50
N ILE A 7 -45.99 17.75 -4.00
CA ILE A 7 -45.77 16.42 -3.42
C ILE A 7 -45.26 15.42 -4.47
N ILE A 8 -45.80 15.43 -5.68
CA ILE A 8 -45.34 14.52 -6.75
C ILE A 8 -43.92 14.89 -7.20
N GLY A 9 -43.62 16.19 -7.33
CA GLY A 9 -42.28 16.66 -7.67
C GLY A 9 -41.24 16.28 -6.62
N THR A 10 -41.54 16.44 -5.33
CA THR A 10 -40.62 16.06 -4.26
C THR A 10 -40.41 14.55 -4.18
N LEU A 11 -41.48 13.74 -4.35
CA LEU A 11 -41.34 12.28 -4.38
C LEU A 11 -40.45 11.82 -5.54
N GLY A 12 -40.62 12.40 -6.74
CA GLY A 12 -39.80 12.10 -7.91
C GLY A 12 -38.32 12.42 -7.69
N ILE A 13 -38.03 13.56 -7.06
CA ILE A 13 -36.64 13.95 -6.72
C ILE A 13 -36.03 12.99 -5.70
N ILE A 14 -36.78 12.58 -4.67
CA ILE A 14 -36.29 11.62 -3.67
C ILE A 14 -35.95 10.28 -4.32
N VAL A 15 -36.83 9.75 -5.18
CA VAL A 15 -36.60 8.49 -5.89
C VAL A 15 -35.38 8.61 -6.82
N LEU A 16 -35.21 9.73 -7.51
CA LEU A 16 -34.06 9.99 -8.36
C LEU A 16 -32.75 10.02 -7.55
N LEU A 17 -32.75 10.72 -6.42
CA LEU A 17 -31.58 10.80 -5.52
C LEU A 17 -31.23 9.43 -4.92
N PHE A 18 -32.23 8.64 -4.51
CA PHE A 18 -32.02 7.27 -4.05
C PHE A 18 -31.49 6.37 -5.16
N GLY A 19 -32.01 6.48 -6.38
CA GLY A 19 -31.52 5.71 -7.53
C GLY A 19 -30.07 6.05 -7.89
N LEU A 20 -29.71 7.33 -7.87
CA LEU A 20 -28.33 7.79 -8.10
C LEU A 20 -27.38 7.33 -7.00
N ALA A 21 -27.79 7.42 -5.72
CA ALA A 21 -26.99 6.92 -4.60
C ALA A 21 -26.80 5.40 -4.65
N TYR A 22 -27.83 4.65 -5.02
CA TYR A 22 -27.75 3.20 -5.21
C TYR A 22 -26.79 2.84 -6.35
N LEU A 23 -26.86 3.53 -7.50
CA LEU A 23 -25.92 3.32 -8.61
C LEU A 23 -24.47 3.69 -8.23
N ALA A 24 -24.27 4.74 -7.43
CA ALA A 24 -22.95 5.17 -6.98
C ALA A 24 -22.30 4.21 -5.96
N THR A 25 -23.11 3.46 -5.21
CA THR A 25 -22.65 2.55 -4.15
C THR A 25 -22.62 1.08 -4.59
N LYS A 26 -23.33 0.72 -5.67
CA LYS A 26 -23.36 -0.64 -6.21
C LYS A 26 -21.98 -1.06 -6.70
N GLY A 27 -21.32 -1.94 -5.94
CA GLY A 27 -20.00 -2.50 -6.26
C GLY A 27 -18.85 -1.96 -5.39
N GLN A 28 -19.13 -1.05 -4.45
CA GLN A 28 -18.14 -0.67 -3.44
C GLN A 28 -18.03 -1.77 -2.38
N THR A 29 -16.96 -2.57 -2.42
CA THR A 29 -16.58 -3.44 -1.29
C THR A 29 -15.94 -2.57 -0.20
N PRO A 30 -16.39 -2.65 1.07
CA PRO A 30 -15.75 -1.95 2.16
C PRO A 30 -14.27 -2.33 2.26
N THR A 31 -13.38 -1.36 2.44
CA THR A 31 -11.97 -1.63 2.70
C THR A 31 -11.85 -2.52 3.94
N PRO A 32 -11.09 -3.64 3.90
CA PRO A 32 -10.90 -4.49 5.06
C PRO A 32 -10.39 -3.67 6.25
N LYS A 33 -11.06 -3.81 7.41
CA LYS A 33 -10.65 -3.13 8.65
C LYS A 33 -9.34 -3.76 9.14
N GLN A 34 -8.38 -2.93 9.54
CA GLN A 34 -7.16 -3.41 10.18
C GLN A 34 -7.51 -4.10 11.51
N GLU A 35 -7.09 -5.35 11.65
CA GLU A 35 -7.20 -6.10 12.90
C GLU A 35 -6.12 -5.61 13.87
N VAL A 36 -6.48 -5.48 15.15
CA VAL A 36 -5.59 -4.95 16.19
C VAL A 36 -5.20 -6.07 17.13
N TYR A 37 -3.89 -6.23 17.32
CA TYR A 37 -3.29 -7.25 18.18
C TYR A 37 -2.45 -6.58 19.27
N THR A 38 -2.25 -7.27 20.39
CA THR A 38 -1.35 -6.84 21.49
C THR A 38 -0.02 -7.58 21.41
N LYS A 39 1.05 -7.00 21.95
CA LYS A 39 2.39 -7.62 21.91
C LYS A 39 2.47 -8.89 22.75
N GLU A 40 1.69 -8.95 23.82
CA GLU A 40 1.62 -10.06 24.78
C GLU A 40 0.79 -11.23 24.23
N GLY A 41 -0.04 -11.00 23.21
CA GLY A 41 -0.82 -12.04 22.56
C GLY A 41 0.08 -13.03 21.82
N LEU A 42 -0.15 -14.33 22.04
CA LEU A 42 0.54 -15.41 21.32
C LEU A 42 -0.12 -15.72 19.96
N ASP A 43 -1.39 -15.34 19.80
CA ASP A 43 -2.18 -15.58 18.58
C ASP A 43 -2.27 -14.27 17.77
N ARG A 44 -1.19 -13.97 17.03
CA ARG A 44 -0.98 -12.70 16.33
C ARG A 44 -0.13 -12.88 15.06
N PRO A 45 -0.21 -11.94 14.10
CA PRO A 45 0.69 -11.93 12.97
C PRO A 45 2.10 -11.55 13.44
N LYS A 46 3.10 -12.01 12.70
CA LYS A 46 4.51 -11.66 12.95
C LYS A 46 5.26 -11.55 11.65
N ALA A 47 5.72 -10.35 11.32
CA ALA A 47 6.49 -10.09 10.12
C ALA A 47 7.98 -10.42 10.37
N GLU A 48 8.56 -11.19 9.45
CA GLU A 48 10.00 -11.44 9.39
C GLU A 48 10.54 -10.90 8.06
N VAL A 49 11.61 -10.11 8.16
CA VAL A 49 12.33 -9.52 7.03
C VAL A 49 13.81 -9.82 7.22
N LEU A 50 14.41 -10.60 6.31
CA LEU A 50 15.81 -11.00 6.42
C LEU A 50 16.79 -9.87 6.05
N THR A 51 16.45 -9.12 5.02
CA THR A 51 17.19 -7.93 4.60
C THR A 51 16.21 -6.84 4.24
N SER A 52 16.56 -5.61 4.60
CA SER A 52 15.75 -4.42 4.36
C SER A 52 16.54 -3.31 3.68
N THR A 53 17.76 -3.58 3.22
CA THR A 53 18.61 -2.61 2.52
C THR A 53 19.20 -3.22 1.27
N ALA A 54 19.20 -2.47 0.16
CA ALA A 54 19.80 -2.88 -1.10
C ALA A 54 20.61 -1.72 -1.71
N ASP A 55 21.82 -2.03 -2.17
CA ASP A 55 22.64 -1.11 -2.94
C ASP A 55 22.43 -1.35 -4.44
N LEU A 56 21.89 -0.35 -5.13
CA LEU A 56 21.65 -0.36 -6.58
C LEU A 56 22.91 -0.02 -7.38
N GLY A 57 24.03 0.24 -6.69
CA GLY A 57 25.32 0.61 -7.27
C GLY A 57 25.27 1.98 -7.91
N VAL A 58 25.99 2.14 -9.02
CA VAL A 58 25.98 3.38 -9.82
C VAL A 58 24.88 3.32 -10.87
N MET A 59 24.15 4.42 -11.06
CA MET A 59 23.14 4.56 -12.11
C MET A 59 23.10 5.97 -12.70
N GLY A 60 22.67 6.09 -13.95
CA GLY A 60 22.41 7.38 -14.58
C GLY A 60 21.09 7.99 -14.11
N VAL A 61 20.95 9.31 -14.22
CA VAL A 61 19.71 10.02 -13.87
C VAL A 61 18.45 9.52 -14.62
N ASN A 62 18.61 8.96 -15.83
CA ASN A 62 17.52 8.42 -16.63
C ASN A 62 17.25 6.92 -16.41
N ASP A 63 18.07 6.25 -15.59
CA ASP A 63 17.89 4.84 -15.29
C ASP A 63 16.70 4.62 -14.36
N THR A 64 16.14 3.41 -14.39
CA THR A 64 15.24 2.90 -13.36
C THR A 64 15.81 1.60 -12.84
N LYS A 65 15.97 1.50 -11.52
CA LYS A 65 16.43 0.27 -10.86
C LYS A 65 15.47 -0.12 -9.74
N GLU A 66 15.38 -1.42 -9.49
CA GLU A 66 14.55 -1.99 -8.44
C GLU A 66 15.35 -2.99 -7.60
N ALA A 67 14.90 -3.19 -6.36
CA ALA A 67 15.35 -4.26 -5.48
C ALA A 67 14.14 -5.02 -4.92
N GLU A 68 14.32 -6.32 -4.72
CA GLU A 68 13.33 -7.20 -4.13
C GLU A 68 13.70 -7.54 -2.69
N PHE A 69 12.72 -7.43 -1.80
CA PHE A 69 12.82 -7.85 -0.41
C PHE A 69 11.73 -8.86 -0.11
N THR A 70 11.99 -9.79 0.81
CA THR A 70 10.99 -10.79 1.22
C THR A 70 10.42 -10.41 2.59
N ILE A 71 9.09 -10.35 2.66
CA ILE A 71 8.36 -10.36 3.93
C ILE A 71 7.77 -11.75 4.12
N LYS A 72 8.05 -12.38 5.25
CA LYS A 72 7.43 -13.65 5.64
C LYS A 72 6.53 -13.45 6.85
N ASN A 73 5.35 -14.07 6.84
CA ASN A 73 4.53 -14.15 8.03
C ASN A 73 4.93 -15.40 8.83
N ILE A 74 5.63 -15.20 9.94
CA ILE A 74 6.01 -16.27 10.88
C ILE A 74 5.06 -16.37 12.08
N GLY A 75 3.98 -15.59 12.08
CA GLY A 75 2.91 -15.67 13.07
C GLY A 75 1.88 -16.74 12.73
N ASN A 76 0.78 -16.74 13.48
CA ASN A 76 -0.35 -17.68 13.34
C ASN A 76 -1.66 -16.99 12.92
N LYS A 77 -1.63 -15.67 12.69
CA LYS A 77 -2.72 -14.88 12.10
C LYS A 77 -2.29 -14.24 10.79
N PRO A 78 -3.24 -13.90 9.89
CA PRO A 78 -2.93 -13.19 8.66
C PRO A 78 -2.21 -11.86 8.93
N LEU A 79 -1.09 -11.66 8.25
CA LEU A 79 -0.33 -10.41 8.30
C LEU A 79 -0.90 -9.47 7.24
N GLN A 80 -1.56 -8.41 7.69
CA GLN A 80 -2.13 -7.37 6.84
C GLN A 80 -1.00 -6.44 6.38
N ILE A 81 -0.90 -6.25 5.08
CA ILE A 81 -0.01 -5.28 4.44
C ILE A 81 -0.84 -4.05 4.06
N LEU A 82 -0.41 -2.90 4.57
CA LEU A 82 -1.17 -1.66 4.54
C LEU A 82 -0.24 -0.49 4.22
N ASN A 83 -0.80 0.61 3.70
CA ASN A 83 -0.14 1.92 3.62
C ASN A 83 1.29 1.90 3.08
N ILE A 84 1.47 1.35 1.87
CA ILE A 84 2.72 1.44 1.14
C ILE A 84 2.94 2.91 0.76
N ASN A 85 4.08 3.44 1.19
CA ASN A 85 4.48 4.82 0.97
C ASN A 85 6.00 4.90 0.74
N SER A 86 6.53 6.05 0.37
CA SER A 86 7.97 6.26 0.15
C SER A 86 8.45 7.60 0.68
N SER A 87 9.77 7.74 0.82
CA SER A 87 10.41 8.96 1.31
C SER A 87 10.57 10.07 0.26
N CYS A 88 10.37 9.76 -1.02
CA CYS A 88 10.52 10.69 -2.15
C CYS A 88 9.48 10.40 -3.23
N ASN A 89 9.08 11.42 -4.00
CA ASN A 89 8.28 11.27 -5.22
C ASN A 89 8.96 10.39 -6.30
N CYS A 90 10.28 10.18 -6.17
CA CYS A 90 11.11 9.41 -7.07
C CYS A 90 11.26 7.93 -6.66
N THR A 91 10.59 7.50 -5.58
CA THR A 91 10.72 6.16 -5.01
C THR A 91 9.34 5.53 -4.86
N PHE A 92 9.22 4.25 -5.21
CA PHE A 92 7.95 3.54 -5.24
C PHE A 92 8.07 2.15 -4.62
N GLY A 93 6.98 1.67 -4.04
CA GLY A 93 6.83 0.32 -3.54
C GLY A 93 5.68 -0.40 -4.23
N LYS A 94 5.83 -1.71 -4.45
CA LYS A 94 4.75 -2.62 -4.87
C LYS A 94 4.92 -3.98 -4.21
N ILE A 95 3.83 -4.73 -4.09
CA ILE A 95 3.80 -6.07 -3.50
C ILE A 95 3.51 -7.10 -4.59
N ILE A 96 4.20 -8.24 -4.52
CA ILE A 96 3.87 -9.46 -5.25
C ILE A 96 3.54 -10.53 -4.23
N TYR A 97 2.32 -11.07 -4.30
CA TYR A 97 1.88 -12.15 -3.43
C TYR A 97 0.94 -13.08 -4.22
N LYS A 98 1.19 -14.39 -4.16
CA LYS A 98 0.46 -15.41 -4.95
C LYS A 98 0.36 -15.09 -6.44
N ASN A 99 1.48 -14.64 -7.02
CA ASN A 99 1.60 -14.21 -8.43
C ASN A 99 0.71 -13.02 -8.82
N ILE A 100 0.14 -12.31 -7.85
CA ILE A 100 -0.60 -11.06 -8.07
C ILE A 100 0.33 -9.90 -7.71
N GLU A 101 0.60 -9.03 -8.68
CA GLU A 101 1.36 -7.81 -8.50
C GLU A 101 0.42 -6.62 -8.31
N THR A 102 0.71 -5.76 -7.34
CA THR A 102 -0.07 -4.54 -7.08
C THR A 102 0.37 -3.39 -7.99
N ASN A 103 -0.40 -2.31 -7.99
CA ASN A 103 0.07 -1.04 -8.53
C ASN A 103 1.33 -0.54 -7.77
N GLU A 104 2.06 0.39 -8.41
CA GLU A 104 3.10 1.17 -7.74
C GLU A 104 2.46 2.23 -6.82
N PHE A 105 3.00 2.33 -5.60
CA PHE A 105 2.63 3.30 -4.59
C PHE A 105 3.84 4.11 -4.14
N GLY A 106 3.63 5.36 -3.70
CA GLY A 106 4.71 6.25 -3.25
C GLY A 106 4.18 7.50 -2.58
N MET A 107 5.05 8.49 -2.38
CA MET A 107 4.80 9.70 -1.58
C MET A 107 3.46 10.41 -1.85
N HIS A 108 3.03 10.51 -3.11
CA HIS A 108 1.77 11.17 -3.51
C HIS A 108 0.63 10.20 -3.88
N LYS A 109 0.88 8.89 -3.86
CA LYS A 109 -0.10 7.85 -4.19
C LYS A 109 0.12 6.66 -3.28
N GLN A 110 -0.30 6.81 -2.03
CA GLN A 110 -0.17 5.79 -0.99
C GLN A 110 -1.23 4.70 -1.20
N SER A 111 -0.96 3.48 -0.74
CA SER A 111 -1.99 2.45 -0.69
C SER A 111 -2.86 2.61 0.55
N GLY A 112 -4.07 2.05 0.51
CA GLY A 112 -4.82 1.70 1.72
C GLY A 112 -4.45 0.29 2.16
N TYR A 113 -5.46 -0.57 2.22
CA TYR A 113 -5.28 -2.01 2.28
C TYR A 113 -4.62 -2.56 1.01
N VAL A 114 -3.76 -3.57 1.17
CA VAL A 114 -3.05 -4.20 0.04
C VAL A 114 -3.32 -5.70 -0.02
N ALA A 115 -2.96 -6.46 1.02
CA ALA A 115 -3.06 -7.91 1.01
C ALA A 115 -2.97 -8.50 2.42
N ASP A 116 -3.49 -9.73 2.58
CA ASP A 116 -3.32 -10.58 3.75
C ASP A 116 -2.36 -11.72 3.43
N ILE A 117 -1.17 -11.69 4.02
CA ILE A 117 -0.18 -12.76 3.89
C ILE A 117 -0.55 -13.84 4.92
N ALA A 118 -0.91 -15.04 4.44
CA ALA A 118 -1.32 -16.12 5.33
C ALA A 118 -0.14 -16.59 6.22
N PRO A 119 -0.42 -17.18 7.40
CA PRO A 119 0.61 -17.78 8.23
C PRO A 119 1.53 -18.73 7.45
N GLY A 120 2.85 -18.55 7.60
CA GLY A 120 3.87 -19.34 6.92
C GLY A 120 4.19 -18.92 5.49
N GLU A 121 3.37 -18.06 4.86
CA GLU A 121 3.60 -17.60 3.49
C GLU A 121 4.49 -16.35 3.43
N SER A 122 4.96 -16.06 2.21
CA SER A 122 5.82 -14.91 1.92
C SER A 122 5.26 -14.06 0.78
N ALA A 123 5.59 -12.77 0.84
CA ALA A 123 5.36 -11.82 -0.24
C ALA A 123 6.67 -11.10 -0.59
N ILE A 124 6.79 -10.66 -1.83
CA ILE A 124 7.91 -9.85 -2.30
C ILE A 124 7.52 -8.38 -2.28
N VAL A 125 8.38 -7.56 -1.71
CA VAL A 125 8.35 -6.11 -1.81
C VAL A 125 9.31 -5.70 -2.91
N LYS A 126 8.82 -5.06 -3.96
CA LYS A 126 9.67 -4.39 -4.94
C LYS A 126 9.76 -2.92 -4.60
N ALA A 127 10.96 -2.47 -4.26
CA ALA A 127 11.27 -1.06 -4.10
C ALA A 127 11.95 -0.56 -5.37
N ILE A 128 11.45 0.54 -5.94
CA ILE A 128 11.82 1.06 -7.25
C ILE A 128 12.31 2.48 -7.09
N TYR A 129 13.41 2.82 -7.74
CA TYR A 129 13.96 4.17 -7.78
C TYR A 129 14.02 4.71 -9.21
N LYS A 130 13.42 5.89 -9.41
CA LYS A 130 13.24 6.61 -10.69
C LYS A 130 13.79 8.05 -10.56
N PRO A 131 15.12 8.24 -10.61
CA PRO A 131 15.77 9.55 -10.42
C PRO A 131 15.26 10.64 -11.36
N TYR A 132 14.88 10.32 -12.60
CA TYR A 132 14.40 11.31 -13.58
C TYR A 132 13.15 12.08 -13.13
N ILE A 133 12.35 11.54 -12.19
CA ILE A 133 11.16 12.22 -11.64
C ILE A 133 11.56 13.36 -10.71
N MET A 134 12.62 13.16 -9.91
CA MET A 134 13.18 14.17 -9.03
C MET A 134 14.71 13.98 -8.99
N PRO A 135 15.43 14.60 -9.94
CA PRO A 135 16.87 14.38 -10.07
C PRO A 135 17.64 14.81 -8.82
N VAL A 136 18.39 13.86 -8.26
CA VAL A 136 19.36 14.10 -7.18
C VAL A 136 20.61 13.33 -7.53
N TYR A 137 21.72 14.04 -7.70
CA TYR A 137 23.02 13.48 -8.08
C TYR A 137 23.88 13.13 -6.86
N GLY A 138 24.84 12.23 -7.03
CA GLY A 138 25.73 11.76 -5.98
C GLY A 138 25.14 10.64 -5.15
N ASN A 139 25.53 10.54 -3.88
CA ASN A 139 25.05 9.50 -2.97
C ASN A 139 23.58 9.75 -2.61
N VAL A 140 22.72 8.79 -2.93
CA VAL A 140 21.29 8.83 -2.67
C VAL A 140 20.88 7.65 -1.79
N SER A 141 20.05 7.93 -0.78
CA SER A 141 19.36 6.93 0.03
C SER A 141 17.86 7.22 0.04
N ARG A 142 17.04 6.20 -0.21
CA ARG A 142 15.58 6.33 -0.30
C ARG A 142 14.89 5.14 0.34
N ASP A 143 13.72 5.39 0.92
CA ASP A 143 12.99 4.38 1.66
C ASP A 143 11.62 4.13 1.04
N VAL A 144 11.19 2.87 1.15
CA VAL A 144 9.80 2.44 1.03
C VAL A 144 9.33 2.02 2.42
N TYR A 145 8.19 2.57 2.85
CA TYR A 145 7.55 2.28 4.12
C TYR A 145 6.33 1.40 3.89
N ILE A 146 6.14 0.39 4.75
CA ILE A 146 4.97 -0.48 4.72
C ILE A 146 4.43 -0.61 6.15
N SER A 147 3.14 -0.37 6.34
CA SER A 147 2.48 -0.62 7.62
C SER A 147 1.98 -2.06 7.71
N THR A 148 2.02 -2.62 8.91
CA THR A 148 1.46 -3.95 9.18
C THR A 148 0.59 -3.96 10.44
N ASN A 149 -0.19 -5.02 10.61
CA ASN A 149 -0.90 -5.32 11.84
C ASN A 149 -0.09 -6.17 12.83
N ASP A 150 1.20 -6.41 12.60
CA ASP A 150 2.11 -6.99 13.60
C ASP A 150 2.38 -5.95 14.71
N PRO A 151 2.00 -6.23 15.97
CA PRO A 151 2.18 -5.28 17.07
C PRO A 151 3.65 -5.05 17.45
N GLU A 152 4.57 -5.94 17.07
CA GLU A 152 6.02 -5.74 17.22
C GLU A 152 6.60 -4.93 16.06
N ASN A 153 6.12 -5.16 14.83
CA ASN A 153 6.63 -4.53 13.61
C ASN A 153 5.53 -3.76 12.85
N PRO A 154 4.89 -2.74 13.45
CA PRO A 154 3.78 -2.02 12.82
C PRO A 154 4.21 -1.21 11.60
N LYS A 155 5.51 -0.97 11.43
CA LYS A 155 6.11 -0.29 10.27
C LYS A 155 7.39 -1.00 9.86
N LEU A 156 7.43 -1.47 8.62
CA LEU A 156 8.61 -2.00 7.94
C LEU A 156 9.20 -0.89 7.04
N ILE A 157 10.53 -0.86 6.92
CA ILE A 157 11.26 0.13 6.13
C ILE A 157 12.24 -0.61 5.22
N PHE A 158 12.18 -0.34 3.92
CA PHE A 158 13.08 -0.89 2.92
C PHE A 158 13.88 0.22 2.28
N THR A 159 15.20 0.17 2.41
CA THR A 159 16.13 1.23 1.99
C THR A 159 16.87 0.85 0.72
N LEU A 160 16.88 1.77 -0.24
CA LEU A 160 17.66 1.73 -1.46
C LEU A 160 18.80 2.74 -1.34
N THR A 161 20.04 2.28 -1.56
CA THR A 161 21.20 3.16 -1.68
C THR A 161 21.75 3.12 -3.10
N THR A 162 22.27 4.23 -3.60
CA THR A 162 22.86 4.30 -4.95
C THR A 162 23.74 5.54 -5.12
N VAL A 163 24.55 5.55 -6.16
CA VAL A 163 25.25 6.75 -6.66
C VAL A 163 24.68 7.14 -8.01
N VAL A 164 24.04 8.30 -8.09
CA VAL A 164 23.47 8.83 -9.34
C VAL A 164 24.50 9.72 -10.04
N LYS A 165 24.73 9.47 -11.33
CA LYS A 165 25.61 10.26 -12.21
C LYS A 165 24.83 10.97 -13.32
#